data_AF-A0A4Q4NXA1-F1
#
_entry.id   AF-A0A4Q4NXA1-F1
#
_cell.length_a   1.000
_cell.length_b   1.000
_cell.length_c   1.000
_cell.angle_alpha   90.00
_cell.angle_beta   90.00
_cell.angle_gamma   90.00
#
_symmetry.space_group_name_H-M   'P 1'
#
loop_
_entity.id
_entity.type
_entity.pdbx_description
1 polymer ?
#
loop_
_entity_poly.entity_id
_entity_poly.type
_entity_poly.pdbx_seq_one_letter_code
_entity_poly.pdbx_strand_id
1 'polypeptide(L)'
;MSAAATPYAPASARASVAPTGSQTPALPAPPPPPTTNTPTLPAPSTFDMLPDLHRLLKRILETPAQPPPATPTPAQLAAEGPLEIQHVATAANDIRLKIQKARRAVTALPDMGRTCEDQEDEIEDLEARIARLKASLNELGRPVAQAEDADGDQSMTG
;
A
#
# COMPACT_ATOMS: atom_id res chain seq x y z
N MET A 1 52.85 -28.45 -17.66
CA MET A 1 53.26 -27.08 -18.02
C MET A 1 52.45 -26.66 -19.23
N SER A 2 51.44 -25.81 -19.06
CA SER A 2 50.63 -25.37 -20.20
C SER A 2 50.28 -23.90 -20.02
N ALA A 3 50.88 -23.10 -20.87
CA ALA A 3 50.81 -21.66 -20.93
C ALA A 3 49.53 -21.17 -21.63
N ALA A 4 49.21 -19.91 -21.35
CA ALA A 4 48.09 -19.13 -21.84
C ALA A 4 48.16 -18.81 -23.34
N ALA A 5 47.01 -18.46 -23.94
CA ALA A 5 46.73 -17.17 -24.61
C ALA A 5 45.57 -17.28 -25.62
N THR A 6 44.51 -16.50 -25.41
CA THR A 6 43.58 -16.02 -26.45
C THR A 6 44.35 -15.16 -27.47
N PRO A 7 43.95 -15.05 -28.76
CA PRO A 7 42.94 -14.03 -29.12
C PRO A 7 42.14 -14.23 -30.44
N TYR A 8 41.14 -13.36 -30.62
CA TYR A 8 40.65 -12.78 -31.89
C TYR A 8 39.61 -13.54 -32.77
N ALA A 9 38.45 -12.91 -32.97
CA ALA A 9 37.44 -13.14 -34.03
C ALA A 9 37.95 -12.55 -35.39
N PRO A 10 37.21 -12.37 -36.52
CA PRO A 10 35.84 -12.75 -36.89
C PRO A 10 35.74 -13.41 -38.30
N ALA A 11 34.57 -13.93 -38.70
CA ALA A 11 34.24 -14.08 -40.12
C ALA A 11 32.73 -14.00 -40.36
N SER A 12 32.33 -12.86 -40.91
CA SER A 12 31.03 -12.58 -41.49
C SER A 12 30.73 -13.52 -42.67
N ALA A 13 29.54 -14.11 -42.70
CA ALA A 13 28.91 -14.58 -43.94
C ALA A 13 27.45 -14.13 -43.94
N ARG A 14 27.25 -12.94 -44.50
CA ARG A 14 25.97 -12.28 -44.76
C ARG A 14 25.36 -12.91 -46.02
N ALA A 15 24.25 -13.62 -45.89
CA ALA A 15 23.32 -13.82 -47.00
C ALA A 15 22.39 -12.60 -47.06
N SER A 16 22.58 -11.79 -48.08
CA SER A 16 21.78 -10.59 -48.36
C SER A 16 20.42 -11.00 -48.92
N VAL A 17 19.35 -10.59 -48.25
CA VAL A 17 18.04 -10.35 -48.90
C VAL A 17 17.59 -8.94 -48.55
N ALA A 18 17.18 -8.19 -49.57
CA ALA A 18 16.67 -6.83 -49.50
C ALA A 18 15.19 -6.84 -49.98
N PRO A 19 14.48 -5.70 -50.01
CA PRO A 19 13.75 -5.16 -48.88
C PRO A 19 12.27 -4.91 -49.26
N THR A 20 11.31 -5.42 -48.50
CA THR A 20 9.92 -4.95 -48.63
C THR A 20 9.14 -5.26 -47.38
N GLY A 21 8.43 -4.25 -46.89
CA GLY A 21 7.60 -4.32 -45.69
C GLY A 21 8.16 -3.40 -44.62
N SER A 22 7.64 -2.17 -44.60
CA SER A 22 7.74 -1.21 -43.51
C SER A 22 7.37 -1.85 -42.17
N GLN A 23 8.35 -2.46 -41.51
CA GLN A 23 8.25 -2.85 -40.11
C GLN A 23 8.98 -1.79 -39.30
N THR A 24 8.23 -0.77 -38.90
CA THR A 24 8.55 0.03 -37.72
C THR A 24 8.82 -0.96 -36.58
N PRO A 25 9.99 -0.93 -35.92
CA PRO A 25 10.19 -1.69 -34.69
C PRO A 25 9.09 -1.27 -33.71
N ALA A 26 8.20 -2.20 -33.36
CA ALA A 26 7.21 -1.96 -32.33
C ALA A 26 7.96 -1.59 -31.05
N LEU A 27 7.71 -0.38 -30.56
CA LEU A 27 8.16 0.05 -29.24
C LEU A 27 7.73 -1.02 -28.21
N PRO A 28 8.60 -1.41 -27.26
CA PRO A 28 8.18 -2.19 -26.12
C PRO A 28 6.96 -1.52 -25.49
N ALA A 29 5.92 -2.30 -25.21
CA ALA A 29 4.74 -1.79 -24.52
C ALA A 29 5.18 -1.02 -23.25
N PRO A 30 4.57 0.14 -22.96
CA PRO A 30 4.91 0.87 -21.74
C PRO A 30 4.74 -0.05 -20.53
N PRO A 31 5.65 0.00 -19.54
CA PRO A 31 5.48 -0.75 -18.31
C PRO A 31 4.11 -0.40 -17.70
N PRO A 32 3.40 -1.38 -17.10
CA PRO A 32 2.14 -1.08 -16.44
C PRO A 32 2.37 0.06 -15.43
N PRO A 33 1.43 1.02 -15.32
CA PRO A 33 1.55 2.10 -14.35
C PRO A 33 1.75 1.49 -12.95
N PRO A 34 2.57 2.11 -12.09
CA PRO A 34 2.69 1.65 -10.71
C PRO A 34 1.28 1.63 -10.11
N THR A 35 0.82 0.45 -9.68
CA THR A 35 -0.43 0.34 -8.96
C THR A 35 -0.26 1.14 -7.68
N THR A 36 -0.84 2.32 -7.61
CA THR A 36 -0.96 3.07 -6.36
C THR A 36 -1.92 2.25 -5.49
N ASN A 37 -1.38 1.29 -4.74
CA ASN A 37 -2.07 0.56 -3.70
C ASN A 37 -2.32 1.54 -2.55
N THR A 38 -3.24 2.50 -2.75
CA THR A 38 -3.75 3.28 -1.63
C THR A 38 -4.69 2.36 -0.85
N PRO A 39 -4.33 1.91 0.36
CA PRO A 39 -5.23 1.08 1.13
C PRO A 39 -6.54 1.82 1.38
N THR A 40 -7.64 1.15 1.08
CA THR A 40 -8.96 1.65 1.40
C THR A 40 -9.18 1.49 2.90
N LEU A 41 -9.12 2.62 3.61
CA LEU A 41 -9.41 2.66 5.04
C LEU A 41 -10.89 2.30 5.28
N PRO A 42 -11.20 1.55 6.36
CA PRO A 42 -12.58 1.26 6.72
C PRO A 42 -13.35 2.54 7.07
N ALA A 43 -14.63 2.59 6.71
CA ALA A 43 -15.48 3.72 7.03
C ALA A 43 -15.57 3.92 8.55
N PRO A 44 -15.57 5.17 9.06
CA PRO A 44 -15.54 5.47 10.50
C PRO A 44 -16.74 4.86 11.25
N SER A 45 -17.89 4.72 10.59
CA SER A 45 -19.08 4.06 11.14
C SER A 45 -18.87 2.58 11.50
N THR A 46 -17.82 1.94 10.99
CA THR A 46 -17.42 0.57 11.37
C THR A 46 -17.05 0.49 12.85
N PHE A 47 -16.57 1.59 13.43
CA PHE A 47 -16.11 1.68 14.82
C PHE A 47 -17.16 2.33 15.75
N ASP A 48 -18.29 2.78 15.20
CA ASP A 48 -19.33 3.48 15.95
C ASP A 48 -20.32 2.50 16.61
N MET A 49 -19.83 1.81 17.64
CA MET A 49 -20.58 0.82 18.43
C MET A 49 -21.06 1.37 19.78
N LEU A 50 -20.55 2.55 20.18
CA LEU A 50 -20.86 3.17 21.47
C LEU A 50 -22.35 3.52 21.63
N PRO A 51 -23.06 4.07 20.63
CA PRO A 51 -24.49 4.36 20.77
C PRO A 51 -25.32 3.11 21.06
N ASP A 52 -25.01 2.01 20.38
CA ASP A 52 -25.72 0.73 20.54
C ASP A 52 -25.41 0.09 21.90
N LEU A 53 -24.15 0.12 22.33
CA LEU A 53 -23.74 -0.36 23.64
C LEU A 53 -24.42 0.45 24.74
N HIS A 54 -24.41 1.76 24.64
CA HIS A 54 -25.07 2.64 25.60
C HIS A 54 -26.58 2.39 25.67
N ARG A 55 -27.25 2.23 24.51
CA ARG A 55 -28.68 1.88 24.45
C ARG A 55 -28.94 0.54 25.14
N LEU A 56 -28.12 -0.48 24.87
CA LEU A 56 -28.25 -1.79 25.49
C LEU A 56 -28.06 -1.70 27.02
N LEU A 57 -27.04 -0.99 27.49
CA LEU A 57 -26.76 -0.82 28.92
C LEU A 57 -27.90 -0.07 29.62
N LYS A 58 -28.44 1.00 29.01
CA LYS A 58 -29.61 1.70 29.56
C LYS A 58 -30.80 0.76 29.76
N ARG A 59 -31.10 -0.09 28.77
CA ARG A 59 -32.20 -1.05 28.85
C ARG A 59 -32.02 -2.10 29.94
N ILE A 60 -30.78 -2.47 30.27
CA ILE A 60 -30.47 -3.40 31.36
C ILE A 60 -30.62 -2.72 32.73
N LEU A 61 -30.29 -1.43 32.82
CA LEU A 61 -30.41 -0.65 34.06
C LEU A 61 -31.86 -0.30 34.40
N GLU A 62 -32.73 -0.21 33.40
CA GLU A 62 -34.16 0.00 33.60
C GLU A 62 -34.84 -1.29 34.07
N THR A 63 -35.45 -1.26 35.25
CA THR A 63 -36.21 -2.40 35.79
C THR A 63 -37.47 -2.66 34.96
N PRO A 64 -37.71 -3.89 34.46
CA PRO A 64 -38.96 -4.21 33.78
C PRO A 64 -40.15 -4.11 34.73
N ALA A 65 -41.14 -3.28 34.38
CA ALA A 65 -42.33 -3.05 35.20
C ALA A 65 -43.43 -4.13 35.03
N GLN A 66 -43.30 -5.05 34.07
CA GLN A 66 -44.36 -6.00 33.69
C GLN A 66 -43.84 -7.44 33.61
N PRO A 67 -44.61 -8.45 34.08
CA PRO A 67 -44.23 -9.86 33.97
C PRO A 67 -44.10 -10.32 32.50
N PRO A 68 -43.17 -11.25 32.22
CA PRO A 68 -42.76 -11.54 30.85
C PRO A 68 -43.73 -12.46 30.09
N PRO A 69 -43.89 -12.25 28.76
CA PRO A 69 -44.35 -13.30 27.86
C PRO A 69 -43.25 -14.36 27.70
N ALA A 70 -43.63 -15.65 27.66
CA ALA A 70 -42.71 -16.79 27.64
C ALA A 70 -41.76 -16.86 26.42
N THR A 71 -42.01 -16.06 25.37
CA THR A 71 -41.18 -16.03 24.16
C THR A 71 -41.05 -14.58 23.65
N PRO A 72 -39.86 -13.97 23.68
CA PRO A 72 -39.66 -12.65 23.11
C PRO A 72 -39.72 -12.72 21.58
N THR A 73 -40.50 -11.84 20.95
CA THR A 73 -40.48 -11.64 19.50
C THR A 73 -39.27 -10.77 19.09
N PRO A 74 -38.74 -10.89 17.86
CA PRO A 74 -37.62 -10.06 17.40
C PRO A 74 -37.86 -8.55 17.55
N ALA A 75 -39.12 -8.11 17.40
CA ALA A 75 -39.53 -6.73 17.62
C ALA A 75 -39.38 -6.27 19.09
N GLN A 76 -39.57 -7.17 20.07
CA GLN A 76 -39.39 -6.85 21.49
C GLN A 76 -37.91 -6.73 21.87
N LEU A 77 -37.04 -7.49 21.19
CA LEU A 77 -35.58 -7.37 21.36
C LEU A 77 -35.06 -6.06 20.75
N ALA A 78 -35.69 -5.58 19.68
CA ALA A 78 -35.40 -4.30 19.03
C ALA A 78 -36.11 -3.09 19.68
N ALA A 79 -37.03 -3.29 20.62
CA ALA A 79 -37.78 -2.22 21.27
C ALA A 79 -36.93 -1.45 22.31
N GLU A 80 -37.25 -0.17 22.52
CA GLU A 80 -36.61 0.75 23.48
C GLU A 80 -37.05 0.52 24.95
N GLY A 81 -37.57 -0.67 25.28
CA GLY A 81 -38.05 -0.99 26.62
C GLY A 81 -37.00 -1.69 27.49
N PRO A 82 -37.27 -1.82 28.80
CA PRO A 82 -36.46 -2.61 29.74
C PRO A 82 -36.13 -3.99 29.17
N LEU A 83 -34.84 -4.35 29.20
CA LEU A 83 -34.36 -5.61 28.68
C LEU A 83 -34.10 -6.59 29.81
N GLU A 84 -34.74 -7.75 29.72
CA GLU A 84 -34.55 -8.80 30.71
C GLU A 84 -33.20 -9.50 30.54
N ILE A 85 -32.58 -9.87 31.67
CA ILE A 85 -31.23 -10.43 31.74
C ILE A 85 -31.04 -11.63 30.82
N GLN A 86 -32.05 -12.51 30.73
CA GLN A 86 -32.03 -13.70 29.88
C GLN A 86 -31.94 -13.40 28.36
N HIS A 87 -32.36 -12.21 27.93
CA HIS A 87 -32.35 -11.79 26.54
C HIS A 87 -31.14 -10.94 26.15
N VAL A 88 -30.28 -10.59 27.11
CA VAL A 88 -29.09 -9.75 26.90
C VAL A 88 -28.14 -10.36 25.88
N ALA A 89 -27.89 -11.67 25.94
CA ALA A 89 -27.00 -12.34 25.00
C ALA A 89 -27.47 -12.19 23.54
N THR A 90 -28.78 -12.31 23.31
CA THR A 90 -29.39 -12.19 21.99
C THR A 90 -29.37 -10.73 21.52
N ALA A 91 -29.75 -9.78 22.39
CA ALA A 91 -29.73 -8.36 22.06
C ALA A 91 -28.31 -7.82 21.80
N ALA A 92 -27.29 -8.40 22.44
CA ALA A 92 -25.89 -8.01 22.25
C ALA A 92 -25.24 -8.59 20.98
N ASN A 93 -25.90 -9.48 20.24
CA ASN A 93 -25.29 -10.15 19.08
C ASN A 93 -24.89 -9.16 17.97
N ASP A 94 -25.71 -8.15 17.70
CA ASP A 94 -25.42 -7.15 16.68
C ASP A 94 -24.17 -6.33 17.04
N ILE A 95 -24.01 -5.98 18.31
CA ILE A 95 -22.83 -5.29 18.84
C ILE A 95 -21.60 -6.19 18.70
N ARG A 96 -21.72 -7.48 19.07
CA ARG A 96 -20.64 -8.46 18.90
C ARG A 96 -20.22 -8.57 17.44
N LEU A 97 -21.17 -8.60 16.51
CA LEU A 97 -20.89 -8.68 15.08
C LEU A 97 -20.19 -7.40 14.57
N LYS A 98 -20.65 -6.21 15.01
CA LYS A 98 -19.98 -4.93 14.69
C LYS A 98 -18.53 -4.92 15.19
N ILE A 99 -18.28 -5.35 16.42
CA ILE A 99 -16.92 -5.46 16.98
C ILE A 99 -16.06 -6.43 16.16
N GLN A 100 -16.60 -7.60 15.81
CA GLN A 100 -15.87 -8.56 14.98
C GLN A 100 -15.52 -8.00 13.60
N LYS A 101 -16.46 -7.28 12.97
CA LYS A 101 -16.24 -6.61 11.69
C LYS A 101 -15.15 -5.54 11.82
N ALA A 102 -15.22 -4.69 12.84
CA ALA A 102 -14.22 -3.66 13.11
C ALA A 102 -12.83 -4.28 13.31
N ARG A 103 -12.72 -5.33 14.13
CA ARG A 103 -11.45 -6.02 14.35
C ARG A 103 -10.88 -6.63 13.07
N ARG A 104 -11.73 -7.28 12.25
CA ARG A 104 -11.33 -7.82 10.95
C ARG A 104 -10.81 -6.72 10.02
N ALA A 105 -11.50 -5.59 9.98
CA ALA A 105 -11.10 -4.45 9.17
C ALA A 105 -9.72 -3.91 9.60
N VAL A 106 -9.48 -3.79 10.91
CA VAL A 106 -8.16 -3.38 11.44
C VAL A 106 -7.08 -4.38 11.06
N THR A 107 -7.33 -5.68 11.23
CA THR A 107 -6.34 -6.72 10.89
C THR A 107 -6.07 -6.89 9.40
N ALA A 108 -6.97 -6.37 8.56
CA ALA A 108 -6.82 -6.40 7.11
C ALA A 108 -6.08 -5.16 6.56
N LEU A 109 -5.77 -4.17 7.40
CA LEU A 109 -4.98 -3.02 6.98
C LEU A 109 -3.57 -3.47 6.61
N PRO A 110 -2.99 -2.94 5.52
CA PRO A 110 -1.60 -3.23 5.20
C PRO A 110 -0.70 -2.68 6.30
N ASP A 111 0.46 -3.31 6.45
CA ASP A 111 1.49 -2.89 7.39
C ASP A 111 1.04 -2.77 8.85
N MET A 112 -0.14 -3.28 9.22
CA MET A 112 -0.63 -3.33 10.61
C MET A 112 0.30 -4.16 11.51
N GLY A 113 1.11 -5.05 10.93
CA GLY A 113 2.12 -5.83 11.66
C GLY A 113 3.49 -5.15 11.80
N ARG A 114 3.68 -3.96 11.23
CA ARG A 114 4.94 -3.20 11.29
C ARG A 114 4.84 -2.08 12.31
N THR A 115 5.95 -1.74 12.95
CA THR A 115 5.98 -0.61 13.87
C THR A 115 6.18 0.71 13.11
N CYS A 116 6.04 1.84 13.81
CA CYS A 116 6.37 3.13 13.24
C CYS A 116 7.88 3.26 13.01
N GLU A 117 8.70 2.74 13.94
CA GLU A 117 10.16 2.80 13.81
C GLU A 117 10.64 2.07 12.55
N ASP A 118 10.15 0.86 12.28
CA ASP A 118 10.49 0.10 11.07
C ASP A 118 10.18 0.89 9.78
N GLN A 119 9.07 1.65 9.79
CA GLN A 119 8.64 2.45 8.65
C GLN A 119 9.48 3.72 8.49
N GLU A 120 9.88 4.34 9.60
CA GLU A 120 10.76 5.52 9.61
C GLU A 120 12.15 5.17 9.07
N ASP A 121 12.73 4.03 9.50
CA ASP A 121 14.00 3.52 8.99
C ASP A 121 13.92 3.25 7.47
N GLU A 122 12.83 2.63 7.01
CA GLU A 122 12.60 2.39 5.57
C GLU A 122 12.48 3.70 4.79
N ILE A 123 11.82 4.72 5.35
CA ILE A 123 11.73 6.05 4.74
C ILE A 123 13.12 6.66 4.59
N GLU A 124 13.96 6.63 5.62
CA GLU A 124 15.32 7.17 5.56
C GLU A 124 16.15 6.50 4.45
N ASP A 125 16.11 5.17 4.37
CA ASP A 125 16.79 4.40 3.34
C ASP A 125 16.30 4.75 1.92
N LEU A 126 14.98 4.87 1.76
CA LEU A 126 14.35 5.24 0.49
C LEU A 126 14.73 6.67 0.09
N GLU A 127 14.73 7.62 1.02
CA GLU A 127 15.13 9.00 0.77
C GLU A 127 16.60 9.10 0.37
N ALA A 128 17.50 8.37 1.06
CA ALA A 128 18.91 8.30 0.70
C ALA A 128 19.11 7.70 -0.70
N ARG A 129 18.33 6.68 -1.07
CA ARG A 129 18.35 6.10 -2.42
C ARG A 129 17.87 7.09 -3.47
N ILE A 130 16.78 7.81 -3.20
CA ILE A 130 16.27 8.86 -4.08
C ILE A 130 17.32 9.95 -4.30
N ALA A 131 18.02 10.36 -3.23
CA ALA A 131 19.09 11.36 -3.34
C ALA A 131 20.21 10.91 -4.29
N ARG A 132 20.69 9.66 -4.16
CA ARG A 132 21.71 9.08 -5.05
C ARG A 132 21.24 9.01 -6.51
N LEU A 133 19.99 8.59 -6.73
CA LEU A 133 19.40 8.51 -8.07
C LEU A 133 19.26 9.89 -8.71
N LYS A 134 18.83 10.90 -7.95
CA LYS A 134 18.76 12.29 -8.41
C LYS A 134 20.14 12.83 -8.76
N ALA A 135 21.16 12.55 -7.97
CA ALA A 135 22.54 12.96 -8.26
C ALA A 135 23.05 12.35 -9.58
N SER A 136 22.81 11.05 -9.79
CA SER A 136 23.21 10.35 -11.02
C SER A 136 22.49 10.90 -12.26
N LEU A 137 21.20 11.23 -12.14
CA LEU A 137 20.45 11.86 -13.23
C LEU A 137 20.96 13.26 -13.55
N ASN A 138 21.34 14.04 -12.54
CA ASN A 138 21.93 15.36 -12.73
C ASN A 138 23.30 15.27 -13.43
N GLU A 139 24.11 14.26 -13.10
CA GLU A 139 25.39 14.01 -13.77
C GLU A 139 25.20 13.63 -15.23
N LEU A 140 24.26 12.72 -15.52
CA LEU A 140 23.94 12.33 -16.90
C LEU A 140 23.33 13.48 -17.72
N GLY A 141 22.58 14.35 -17.07
CA GLY A 141 21.98 15.54 -17.68
C GLY A 141 22.93 16.73 -17.80
N ARG A 142 24.18 16.63 -17.32
CA ARG A 142 25.16 17.72 -17.39
C ARG A 142 25.60 17.92 -18.85
N PRO A 143 25.37 19.10 -19.45
CA PRO A 143 25.81 19.35 -20.81
C PRO A 143 27.35 19.33 -20.88
N VAL A 144 27.89 18.63 -21.89
CA VAL A 144 29.33 18.46 -22.15
C VAL A 144 30.09 19.79 -22.33
N ALA A 145 29.38 20.89 -22.60
CA ALA A 145 29.92 22.21 -22.89
C ALA A 145 30.75 22.87 -21.77
N GLN A 146 30.86 22.28 -20.58
CA GLN A 146 31.63 22.83 -19.46
C GLN A 146 32.94 22.08 -19.18
N ALA A 147 33.26 21.05 -19.97
CA ALA A 147 34.52 20.30 -19.85
C ALA A 147 35.67 20.90 -20.70
N GLU A 148 35.36 21.76 -21.68
CA GLU A 148 36.37 22.34 -22.59
C GLU A 148 36.93 23.69 -22.11
N ASP A 149 36.27 24.38 -21.18
CA ASP A 149 36.69 25.72 -20.72
C ASP A 149 37.74 25.71 -19.58
N ALA A 150 38.07 24.54 -19.02
CA ALA A 150 39.03 24.43 -17.91
C ALA A 150 40.47 24.09 -18.35
N ASP A 151 40.68 23.64 -19.59
CA ASP A 151 41.99 23.19 -20.10
C ASP A 151 42.68 24.24 -21.01
N GLY A 152 41.99 25.35 -21.32
CA GLY A 152 42.46 26.35 -22.30
C GLY A 152 43.39 27.46 -21.78
N ASP A 153 43.52 27.67 -20.47
CA ASP A 153 44.13 28.91 -19.93
C ASP A 153 45.58 28.75 -19.39
N GLN A 154 46.19 27.56 -19.45
CA GLN A 154 47.53 27.31 -18.88
C GLN A 154 48.72 27.37 -19.87
N SER A 155 48.53 27.77 -21.13
CA SER A 155 49.60 27.66 -22.16
C SER A 155 50.20 28.97 -22.70
N MET A 156 49.83 30.16 -22.20
CA MET A 156 50.29 31.44 -22.79
C MET A 156 50.86 32.44 -21.77
N THR A 157 51.82 32.02 -20.94
CA THR A 157 52.80 32.94 -20.32
C THR A 157 54.19 32.32 -20.36
N GLY A 158 54.87 32.49 -21.48
CA GLY A 158 56.28 32.14 -21.69
C GLY A 158 57.00 33.26 -22.42
#